data_AF-A0A8E2ED60-F1
#
_entry.id   AF-A0A8E2ED60-F1
#
_cell.length_a   1.000
_cell.length_b   1.000
_cell.length_c   1.000
_cell.angle_alpha   90.00
_cell.angle_beta   90.00
_cell.angle_gamma   90.00
#
_symmetry.space_group_name_H-M   'P 1'
#
loop_
_entity.id
_entity.type
_entity.pdbx_description
1 polymer ?
#
loop_
_entity_poly.entity_id
_entity_poly.type
_entity_poly.pdbx_seq_one_letter_code
_entity_poly.pdbx_strand_id
1 'polypeptide(L)'
;MRLFSSITIGLAVGIGLTYAWLQHVNHLIATASVNRDPEFWIKHARINAYDACYEGCHDCVDAEFAWKACRFTEKKVNLTGVICDANKMWNWADRYPIECLRAAGEVYKADALADLKRSYRWLYAGVILTVVVGIVVGTVVYKLDVWDWIASRRDQVRLNPNTLGHRGSREALLGAIFLIAIASTISPTGAYACTKFNPTYNQFFANPDSSLYGVIHGWLSDCRDYYYSCGEACSTSSSSNGDSERCSPIYCLGTETVATPRDYVVAAVGHVKACGFELVDAVPGVVGKRIANPRIEMDLWVKVAYSGRNGNLEDNKKEKDGELKHLEYEYEDIKECLNGE
;
A
#
# COMPACT_ATOMS: atom_id res chain seq x y z
N MET A 1 11.99 18.20 52.87
CA MET A 1 10.60 18.64 52.62
C MET A 1 10.36 19.22 51.22
N ARG A 2 11.27 20.01 50.62
CA ARG A 2 11.04 20.64 49.29
C ARG A 2 10.84 19.68 48.10
N LEU A 3 11.48 18.50 48.13
CA LEU A 3 11.34 17.47 47.06
C LEU A 3 9.92 16.91 46.95
N PHE A 4 9.28 16.58 48.08
CA PHE A 4 7.93 16.02 48.09
C PHE A 4 6.88 16.98 47.51
N SER A 5 7.01 18.28 47.78
CA SER A 5 6.11 19.30 47.24
C SER A 5 6.22 19.47 45.73
N SER A 6 7.41 19.31 45.14
CA SER A 6 7.59 19.43 43.68
C SER A 6 6.99 18.24 42.92
N ILE A 7 7.09 17.04 43.48
CA ILE A 7 6.59 15.79 42.86
C ILE A 7 5.05 15.78 42.84
N THR A 8 4.41 16.22 43.92
CA THR A 8 2.94 16.25 44.00
C THR A 8 2.32 17.26 43.03
N ILE A 9 2.96 18.43 42.86
CA ILE A 9 2.51 19.44 41.89
C ILE A 9 2.66 18.91 40.45
N GLY A 10 3.80 18.27 40.13
CA GLY A 10 4.01 17.67 38.80
C GLY A 10 2.99 16.59 38.47
N LEU A 11 2.68 15.71 39.44
CA LEU A 11 1.65 14.67 39.26
C LEU A 11 0.25 15.26 39.08
N ALA A 12 -0.13 16.27 39.87
CA ALA A 12 -1.45 16.89 39.75
C ALA A 12 -1.64 17.55 38.38
N VAL A 13 -0.63 18.25 37.86
CA VAL A 13 -0.66 18.86 36.53
C VAL A 13 -0.72 17.78 35.44
N GLY A 14 0.06 16.71 35.57
CA GLY A 14 0.04 15.59 34.61
C GLY A 14 -1.30 14.87 34.55
N ILE A 15 -1.91 14.58 35.69
CA ILE A 15 -3.25 13.95 35.76
C ILE A 15 -4.32 14.90 35.19
N GLY A 16 -4.25 16.19 35.49
CA GLY A 16 -5.18 17.18 34.94
C GLY A 16 -5.10 17.29 33.42
N LEU A 17 -3.88 17.39 32.87
CA LEU A 17 -3.65 17.48 31.43
C LEU A 17 -4.07 16.21 30.70
N THR A 18 -3.72 15.03 31.23
CA THR A 18 -4.15 13.75 30.64
C THR A 18 -5.66 13.59 30.67
N TYR A 19 -6.33 13.96 31.76
CA TYR A 19 -7.79 13.92 31.85
C TYR A 19 -8.48 14.90 30.87
N ALA A 20 -8.02 16.15 30.81
CA ALA A 20 -8.55 17.16 29.89
C ALA A 20 -8.37 16.72 28.42
N TRP A 21 -7.22 16.13 28.10
CA TRP A 21 -6.94 15.60 26.78
C TRP A 21 -7.82 14.38 26.44
N LEU A 22 -8.00 13.46 27.38
CA LEU A 22 -8.89 12.30 27.21
C LEU A 22 -10.32 12.74 26.91
N GLN A 23 -10.83 13.74 27.63
CA GLN A 23 -12.15 14.34 27.37
C GLN A 23 -12.20 14.99 25.99
N HIS A 24 -11.15 15.71 25.59
CA HIS A 24 -11.05 16.31 24.27
C HIS A 24 -11.10 15.26 23.14
N VAL A 25 -10.33 14.18 23.25
CA VAL A 25 -10.32 13.09 22.25
C VAL A 25 -11.67 12.37 22.21
N ASN A 26 -12.27 12.07 23.37
CA ASN A 26 -13.61 11.49 23.41
C ASN A 26 -14.65 12.39 22.74
N HIS A 27 -14.55 13.71 22.94
CA HIS A 27 -15.40 14.68 22.27
C HIS A 27 -15.17 14.70 20.75
N LEU A 28 -13.92 14.63 20.28
CA LEU A 28 -13.60 14.52 18.86
C LEU A 28 -14.15 13.23 18.24
N ILE A 29 -14.10 12.11 18.96
CA ILE A 29 -14.67 10.84 18.49
C ILE A 29 -16.21 10.90 18.44
N ALA A 30 -16.83 11.53 19.44
CA ALA A 30 -18.29 11.68 19.50
C ALA A 30 -18.83 12.65 18.45
N THR A 31 -18.07 13.70 18.12
CA THR A 31 -18.44 14.70 17.11
C THR A 31 -17.90 14.40 15.71
N ALA A 32 -17.13 13.30 15.57
CA ALA A 32 -16.60 12.82 14.31
C ALA A 32 -17.76 12.63 13.32
N SER A 33 -17.78 13.46 12.29
CA SER A 33 -18.71 13.32 11.18
C SER A 33 -17.96 13.50 9.88
N VAL A 34 -18.36 12.71 8.89
CA VAL A 34 -17.91 12.84 7.51
C VAL A 34 -18.95 13.66 6.74
N ASN A 35 -18.69 13.94 5.46
CA ASN A 35 -19.64 14.68 4.62
C ASN A 35 -21.04 14.04 4.72
N ARG A 36 -22.09 14.84 5.00
CA ARG A 36 -23.45 14.35 5.16
C ARG A 36 -24.22 14.27 3.84
N ASP A 37 -23.69 14.91 2.80
CA ASP A 37 -24.33 14.96 1.49
C ASP A 37 -24.31 13.58 0.82
N PRO A 38 -25.47 12.96 0.52
CA PRO A 38 -25.53 11.68 -0.18
C PRO A 38 -24.97 11.77 -1.59
N GLU A 39 -25.10 12.91 -2.28
CA GLU A 39 -24.60 13.09 -3.65
C GLU A 39 -23.07 13.01 -3.71
N PHE A 40 -22.40 13.53 -2.68
CA PHE A 40 -20.96 13.39 -2.52
C PHE A 40 -20.54 11.91 -2.50
N TRP A 41 -21.23 11.07 -1.71
CA TRP A 41 -20.89 9.64 -1.58
C TRP A 41 -21.29 8.81 -2.79
N ILE A 42 -22.40 9.14 -3.45
CA ILE A 42 -22.79 8.54 -4.73
C ILE A 42 -21.73 8.81 -5.79
N LYS A 43 -21.30 10.08 -5.92
CA LYS A 43 -20.21 10.45 -6.83
C LYS A 43 -18.90 9.76 -6.46
N HIS A 44 -18.58 9.71 -5.17
CA HIS A 44 -17.37 9.05 -4.67
C HIS A 44 -17.38 7.54 -4.96
N ALA A 45 -18.53 6.88 -4.80
CA ALA A 45 -18.72 5.47 -5.11
C ALA A 45 -18.60 5.19 -6.61
N ARG A 46 -19.18 6.05 -7.45
CA ARG A 46 -19.01 5.95 -8.91
C ARG A 46 -17.53 5.95 -9.28
N ILE A 47 -16.80 6.96 -8.84
CA ILE A 47 -15.38 7.13 -9.19
C ILE A 47 -14.51 6.00 -8.63
N ASN A 48 -14.64 5.69 -7.33
CA ASN A 48 -13.69 4.81 -6.65
C ASN A 48 -14.05 3.32 -6.66
N ALA A 49 -15.29 2.96 -7.00
CA ALA A 49 -15.69 1.56 -7.14
C ALA A 49 -15.94 1.19 -8.61
N TYR A 50 -16.84 1.90 -9.28
CA TYR A 50 -17.28 1.49 -10.62
C TYR A 50 -16.34 1.98 -11.73
N ASP A 51 -16.06 3.27 -11.81
CA ASP A 51 -15.11 3.83 -12.79
C ASP A 51 -13.72 3.20 -12.55
N ALA A 52 -13.29 3.09 -11.29
CA ALA A 52 -12.07 2.37 -10.91
C ALA A 52 -12.04 0.91 -11.38
N CYS A 53 -13.17 0.19 -11.34
CA CYS A 53 -13.26 -1.17 -11.87
C CYS A 53 -13.18 -1.18 -13.40
N TYR A 54 -14.02 -0.38 -14.06
CA TYR A 54 -14.20 -0.36 -15.52
C TYR A 54 -13.03 0.28 -16.26
N GLU A 55 -12.68 1.49 -15.88
CA GLU A 55 -11.65 2.30 -16.53
C GLU A 55 -10.27 2.00 -15.94
N GLY A 56 -10.26 1.46 -14.73
CA GLY A 56 -9.03 1.12 -14.03
C GLY A 56 -8.47 2.36 -13.40
N CYS A 57 -7.15 2.43 -13.41
CA CYS A 57 -6.45 3.61 -12.98
C CYS A 57 -5.92 4.38 -14.18
N HIS A 58 -6.13 5.70 -14.21
CA HIS A 58 -5.38 6.57 -15.12
C HIS A 58 -3.97 6.75 -14.56
N ASP A 59 -2.98 6.25 -15.28
CA ASP A 59 -1.54 6.42 -15.01
C ASP A 59 -1.02 5.93 -13.65
N CYS A 60 -1.74 5.05 -12.93
CA CYS A 60 -1.19 4.50 -11.70
C CYS A 60 -0.54 3.12 -11.87
N VAL A 61 0.41 2.92 -10.97
CA VAL A 61 1.29 1.74 -10.86
C VAL A 61 0.55 0.54 -10.26
N ASP A 62 -0.58 0.78 -9.59
CA ASP A 62 -1.31 -0.24 -8.84
C ASP A 62 -2.30 -0.97 -9.76
N ALA A 63 -1.87 -2.05 -10.41
CA ALA A 63 -2.80 -2.87 -11.19
C ALA A 63 -3.82 -3.62 -10.28
N GLU A 64 -3.53 -3.74 -8.99
CA GLU A 64 -4.47 -4.31 -8.02
C GLU A 64 -5.64 -3.34 -7.76
N PHE A 65 -5.52 -2.06 -8.11
CA PHE A 65 -6.54 -1.04 -7.89
C PHE A 65 -7.88 -1.39 -8.54
N ALA A 66 -7.85 -1.71 -9.84
CA ALA A 66 -9.07 -2.05 -10.58
C ALA A 66 -9.72 -3.32 -10.03
N TRP A 67 -8.91 -4.34 -9.75
CA TRP A 67 -9.40 -5.60 -9.18
C TRP A 67 -10.00 -5.40 -7.79
N LYS A 68 -9.35 -4.63 -6.91
CA LYS A 68 -9.87 -4.28 -5.58
C LYS A 68 -11.20 -3.55 -5.69
N ALA A 69 -11.33 -2.63 -6.64
CA ALA A 69 -12.55 -1.90 -6.90
C ALA A 69 -13.68 -2.83 -7.39
N CYS A 70 -13.40 -3.71 -8.35
CA CYS A 70 -14.37 -4.71 -8.80
C CYS A 70 -14.80 -5.65 -7.67
N ARG A 71 -13.83 -6.18 -6.91
CA ARG A 71 -14.08 -7.07 -5.75
C ARG A 71 -14.83 -6.37 -4.62
N PHE A 72 -14.63 -5.07 -4.44
CA PHE A 72 -15.39 -4.28 -3.49
C PHE A 72 -16.88 -4.30 -3.85
N THR A 73 -17.24 -4.06 -5.11
CA THR A 73 -18.65 -4.11 -5.54
C THR A 73 -19.26 -5.49 -5.37
N GLU A 74 -18.54 -6.56 -5.74
CA GLU A 74 -18.97 -7.95 -5.55
C GLU A 74 -19.24 -8.28 -4.07
N LYS A 75 -18.33 -7.91 -3.16
CA LYS A 75 -18.33 -8.39 -1.77
C LYS A 75 -19.02 -7.47 -0.77
N LYS A 76 -19.03 -6.17 -1.03
CA LYS A 76 -19.49 -5.15 -0.06
C LYS A 76 -20.84 -4.55 -0.43
N VAL A 77 -21.24 -4.61 -1.71
CA VAL A 77 -22.48 -4.01 -2.19
C VAL A 77 -23.49 -5.12 -2.48
N ASN A 78 -24.19 -5.58 -1.43
CA ASN A 78 -25.22 -6.61 -1.56
C ASN A 78 -26.61 -5.99 -1.40
N LEU A 79 -27.36 -5.90 -2.50
CA LEU A 79 -28.76 -5.50 -2.51
C LEU A 79 -29.63 -6.66 -2.99
N THR A 80 -30.64 -7.03 -2.20
CA THR A 80 -31.57 -8.10 -2.57
C THR A 80 -32.32 -7.73 -3.85
N GLY A 81 -32.22 -8.57 -4.88
CA GLY A 81 -32.94 -8.40 -6.15
C GLY A 81 -32.30 -7.42 -7.14
N VAL A 82 -31.13 -6.85 -6.82
CA VAL A 82 -30.37 -6.00 -7.73
C VAL A 82 -28.94 -6.51 -7.83
N ILE A 83 -28.45 -6.75 -9.05
CA ILE A 83 -27.04 -7.12 -9.28
C ILE A 83 -26.24 -5.81 -9.21
N CYS A 84 -25.39 -5.68 -8.18
CA CYS A 84 -24.47 -4.55 -8.01
C CYS A 84 -22.99 -4.94 -8.23
N ASP A 85 -22.74 -6.16 -8.72
CA ASP A 85 -21.41 -6.64 -9.04
C ASP A 85 -20.92 -6.01 -10.34
N ALA A 86 -19.95 -5.11 -10.25
CA ALA A 86 -19.40 -4.41 -11.40
C ALA A 86 -18.87 -5.39 -12.47
N ASN A 87 -18.35 -6.56 -12.08
CA ASN A 87 -17.90 -7.57 -13.06
C ASN A 87 -19.04 -8.07 -13.96
N LYS A 88 -20.28 -8.06 -13.45
CA LYS A 88 -21.49 -8.50 -14.18
C LYS A 88 -22.22 -7.36 -14.88
N MET A 89 -22.04 -6.13 -14.42
CA MET A 89 -22.78 -4.95 -14.87
C MET A 89 -22.02 -4.09 -15.88
N TRP A 90 -20.75 -4.36 -16.10
CA TRP A 90 -19.87 -3.50 -16.88
C TRP A 90 -20.38 -3.20 -18.31
N ASN A 91 -21.24 -4.05 -18.87
CA ASN A 91 -21.88 -3.92 -20.19
C ASN A 91 -23.32 -3.43 -20.18
N TRP A 92 -23.90 -3.17 -19.02
CA TRP A 92 -25.27 -2.70 -18.99
C TRP A 92 -25.36 -1.34 -19.68
N ALA A 93 -26.43 -1.10 -20.44
CA ALA A 93 -26.70 0.23 -20.99
C ALA A 93 -26.74 1.29 -19.86
N ASP A 94 -27.28 0.90 -18.71
CA ASP A 94 -27.17 1.61 -17.44
C ASP A 94 -26.13 0.94 -16.52
N ARG A 95 -24.86 1.31 -16.68
CA ARG A 95 -23.74 0.76 -15.89
C ARG A 95 -23.70 1.24 -14.44
N TYR A 96 -24.52 2.24 -14.10
CA TYR A 96 -24.51 2.90 -12.80
C TYR A 96 -25.92 3.01 -12.20
N PRO A 97 -26.61 1.89 -11.92
CA PRO A 97 -27.88 1.93 -11.22
C PRO A 97 -27.74 2.72 -9.93
N ILE A 98 -28.64 3.68 -9.73
CA ILE A 98 -28.56 4.64 -8.63
C ILE A 98 -28.65 3.95 -7.26
N GLU A 99 -29.35 2.81 -7.18
CA GLU A 99 -29.47 1.96 -6.01
C GLU A 99 -28.10 1.40 -5.60
N CYS A 100 -27.34 0.88 -6.58
CA CYS A 100 -26.02 0.32 -6.36
C CYS A 100 -25.00 1.39 -5.97
N LEU A 101 -25.07 2.58 -6.59
CA LEU A 101 -24.23 3.72 -6.21
C LEU A 101 -24.52 4.21 -4.79
N ARG A 102 -25.79 4.28 -4.40
CA ARG A 102 -26.19 4.68 -3.04
C ARG A 102 -25.71 3.68 -2.00
N ALA A 103 -25.87 2.39 -2.27
CA ALA A 103 -25.39 1.33 -1.36
C ALA A 103 -23.86 1.36 -1.22
N ALA A 104 -23.12 1.45 -2.33
CA ALA A 104 -21.68 1.61 -2.31
C ALA A 104 -21.24 2.89 -1.58
N GLY A 105 -21.96 4.00 -1.78
CA GLY A 105 -21.70 5.27 -1.11
C GLY A 105 -21.85 5.19 0.41
N GLU A 106 -22.86 4.49 0.92
CA GLU A 106 -23.02 4.27 2.36
C GLU A 106 -21.91 3.39 2.94
N VAL A 107 -21.38 2.42 2.18
CA VAL A 107 -20.19 1.65 2.59
C VAL A 107 -18.97 2.57 2.70
N TYR A 108 -18.68 3.37 1.68
CA TYR A 108 -17.55 4.33 1.72
C TYR A 108 -17.67 5.35 2.85
N LYS A 109 -18.87 5.85 3.10
CA LYS A 109 -19.16 6.77 4.20
C LYS A 109 -18.91 6.11 5.56
N ALA A 110 -19.31 4.85 5.73
CA ALA A 110 -19.07 4.08 6.94
C ALA A 110 -17.57 3.82 7.16
N ASP A 111 -16.85 3.43 6.10
CA ASP A 111 -15.42 3.19 6.13
C ASP A 111 -14.64 4.48 6.44
N ALA A 112 -14.99 5.60 5.81
CA ALA A 112 -14.38 6.91 6.09
C ALA A 112 -14.61 7.35 7.55
N LEU A 113 -15.80 7.09 8.10
CA LEU A 113 -16.08 7.36 9.51
C LEU A 113 -15.28 6.44 10.44
N ALA A 114 -15.12 5.17 10.07
CA ALA A 114 -14.33 4.21 10.82
C ALA A 114 -12.84 4.56 10.82
N ASP A 115 -12.30 4.98 9.68
CA ASP A 115 -10.91 5.41 9.53
C ASP A 115 -10.64 6.71 10.30
N LEU A 116 -11.56 7.67 10.26
CA LEU A 116 -11.47 8.89 11.07
C LEU A 116 -11.43 8.54 12.58
N LYS A 117 -12.30 7.64 13.03
CA LYS A 117 -12.28 7.13 14.43
C LYS A 117 -11.00 6.38 14.75
N ARG A 118 -10.45 5.61 13.81
CA ARG A 118 -9.17 4.89 13.97
C ARG A 118 -8.00 5.85 14.12
N SER A 119 -7.97 6.93 13.33
CA SER A 119 -6.95 7.98 13.43
C SER A 119 -6.96 8.64 14.81
N TYR A 120 -8.14 8.93 15.38
CA TYR A 120 -8.24 9.44 16.75
C TYR A 120 -7.77 8.43 17.82
N ARG A 121 -7.98 7.13 17.61
CA ARG A 121 -7.40 6.09 18.49
C ARG A 121 -5.88 6.03 18.43
N TRP A 122 -5.28 6.35 17.29
CA TRP A 122 -3.81 6.48 17.20
C TRP A 122 -3.28 7.66 18.01
N LEU A 123 -3.99 8.80 18.02
CA LEU A 123 -3.64 9.90 18.92
C LEU A 123 -3.70 9.48 20.40
N TYR A 124 -4.68 8.66 20.77
CA TYR A 124 -4.77 8.09 22.12
C TYR A 124 -3.56 7.22 22.48
N ALA A 125 -3.14 6.35 21.56
CA ALA A 125 -1.95 5.53 21.74
C ALA A 125 -0.68 6.40 21.92
N GLY A 126 -0.57 7.50 21.18
CA GLY A 126 0.52 8.46 21.32
C GLY A 126 0.61 9.07 22.72
N VAL A 127 -0.52 9.43 23.33
CA VAL A 127 -0.56 9.99 24.70
C VAL A 127 -0.15 8.96 25.76
N ILE A 128 -0.63 7.73 25.64
CA ILE A 128 -0.19 6.67 26.56
C ILE A 128 1.32 6.48 26.45
N LEU A 129 1.86 6.51 25.24
CA LEU A 129 3.29 6.37 25.00
C LEU A 129 4.08 7.53 25.63
N THR A 130 3.62 8.79 25.54
CA THR A 130 4.32 9.92 26.19
C THR A 130 4.30 9.82 27.71
N VAL A 131 3.20 9.36 28.32
CA VAL A 131 3.12 9.13 29.77
C VAL A 131 4.09 8.03 30.20
N VAL A 132 4.14 6.91 29.48
CA VAL A 132 5.08 5.81 29.76
C VAL A 132 6.53 6.28 29.63
N VAL A 133 6.86 7.00 28.56
CA VAL A 133 8.19 7.58 28.37
C VAL A 133 8.55 8.54 29.51
N GLY A 134 7.62 9.40 29.95
CA GLY A 134 7.83 10.29 31.08
C GLY A 134 8.14 9.55 32.39
N ILE A 135 7.44 8.45 32.67
CA ILE A 135 7.70 7.59 33.85
C ILE A 135 9.08 6.94 33.75
N VAL A 136 9.44 6.40 32.58
CA VAL A 136 10.74 5.75 32.37
C VAL A 136 11.88 6.76 32.53
N VAL A 137 11.79 7.93 31.89
CA VAL A 137 12.79 9.00 32.00
C VAL A 137 12.90 9.48 33.45
N GLY A 138 11.78 9.73 34.12
CA GLY A 138 11.78 10.13 35.54
C GLY A 138 12.43 9.09 36.45
N THR A 139 12.20 7.80 36.19
CA THR A 139 12.82 6.70 36.95
C THR A 139 14.33 6.64 36.71
N VAL A 140 14.78 6.82 35.47
CA VAL A 140 16.21 6.85 35.12
C VAL A 140 16.91 8.03 35.81
N VAL A 141 16.37 9.24 35.70
CA VAL A 141 16.93 10.44 36.36
C VAL A 141 16.99 10.24 37.88
N TYR A 142 15.90 9.75 38.50
CA TYR A 142 15.89 9.46 39.93
C TYR A 142 16.98 8.46 40.35
N LYS A 143 17.20 7.40 39.55
CA LYS A 143 18.25 6.41 39.83
C LYS A 143 19.64 7.02 39.71
N LEU A 144 19.88 7.89 38.73
CA LEU A 144 21.16 8.59 38.56
C LEU A 144 21.44 9.53 39.73
N ASP A 145 20.48 10.39 40.12
CA ASP A 145 20.63 11.32 41.23
C ASP A 145 20.88 10.59 42.58
N VAL A 146 20.15 9.50 42.83
CA VAL A 146 20.34 8.69 44.04
C VAL A 146 21.70 8.00 44.04
N TRP A 147 22.17 7.53 42.88
CA TRP A 147 23.50 6.92 42.76
C TRP A 147 24.61 7.94 43.03
N ASP A 148 24.54 9.15 42.48
CA ASP A 148 25.51 10.22 42.74
C ASP A 148 25.52 10.62 44.21
N TRP A 149 24.34 10.70 44.85
CA TRP A 149 24.25 10.98 46.28
C TRP A 149 24.88 9.87 47.15
N ILE A 150 24.66 8.59 46.80
CA ILE A 150 25.29 7.46 47.48
C ILE A 150 26.81 7.47 47.27
N ALA A 151 27.28 7.77 46.05
CA ALA A 151 28.70 7.87 45.74
C ALA A 151 29.37 8.98 46.55
N SER A 152 28.77 10.17 46.59
CA SER A 152 29.25 11.30 47.38
C SER A 152 29.32 10.99 48.89
N ARG A 153 28.35 10.22 49.42
CA ARG A 153 28.42 9.74 50.82
C ARG A 153 29.50 8.69 51.06
N ARG A 154 29.83 7.84 50.08
CA ARG A 154 30.93 6.87 50.24
C ARG A 154 32.29 7.57 50.36
N ASP A 155 32.48 8.70 49.69
CA ASP A 155 33.74 9.44 49.75
C ASP A 155 33.93 10.14 51.11
N GLN A 156 32.87 10.59 51.78
CA GLN A 156 32.97 11.16 53.13
C GLN A 156 33.28 10.13 54.22
N VAL A 157 32.97 8.84 54.01
CA VAL A 157 33.26 7.77 54.99
C VAL A 157 34.68 7.19 54.81
N ARG A 158 35.41 7.58 53.75
CA ARG A 158 36.79 7.14 53.48
C ARG A 158 37.87 8.08 54.05
N LEU A 159 37.66 8.65 55.23
CA LEU A 159 38.73 9.18 56.09
C LEU A 159 39.12 8.19 57.20
N ASN A 160 39.10 6.89 56.89
CA ASN A 160 39.81 5.90 57.69
C ASN A 160 40.52 4.92 56.74
N PRO A 161 41.84 5.04 56.56
CA PRO A 161 42.59 4.13 55.72
C PRO A 161 42.81 2.87 56.56
N ASN A 162 42.03 1.81 56.32
CA ASN A 162 42.40 0.41 56.55
C ASN A 162 41.15 -0.46 56.41
N THR A 163 40.80 -0.87 55.20
CA THR A 163 40.16 -2.16 54.91
C THR A 163 40.01 -2.33 53.40
N LEU A 164 40.93 -3.10 52.83
CA LEU A 164 40.77 -3.68 51.50
C LEU A 164 39.59 -4.65 51.55
N GLY A 165 38.58 -4.39 50.72
CA GLY A 165 37.45 -5.28 50.52
C GLY A 165 36.98 -5.18 49.07
N HIS A 166 37.56 -6.02 48.22
CA HIS A 166 37.10 -6.30 46.86
C HIS A 166 35.62 -6.69 46.87
N ARG A 167 34.75 -5.90 46.24
CA ARG A 167 33.38 -6.33 45.93
C ARG A 167 33.00 -5.87 44.54
N GLY A 168 33.11 -6.81 43.60
CA GLY A 168 32.81 -6.63 42.18
C GLY A 168 31.36 -6.22 41.95
N SER A 169 31.19 -5.10 41.26
CA SER A 169 29.92 -4.65 40.72
C SER A 169 29.68 -5.39 39.40
N ARG A 170 28.80 -6.39 39.46
CA ARG A 170 28.26 -7.09 38.30
C ARG A 170 26.75 -6.83 38.25
N GLU A 171 26.31 -5.65 37.84
CA GLU A 171 24.93 -5.44 37.39
C GLU A 171 24.91 -4.35 36.29
N ALA A 172 25.35 -4.73 35.10
CA ALA A 172 25.14 -3.98 33.86
C ALA A 172 24.90 -5.00 32.74
N LEU A 173 23.83 -5.79 32.82
CA LEU A 173 23.50 -6.77 31.77
C LEU A 173 22.01 -7.09 31.67
N LEU A 174 21.14 -6.09 31.75
CA LEU A 174 19.70 -6.24 31.48
C LEU A 174 19.14 -5.27 30.43
N GLY A 175 20.01 -4.48 29.76
CA GLY A 175 19.59 -3.49 28.76
C GLY A 175 19.56 -3.97 27.31
N ALA A 176 19.94 -5.21 27.01
CA ALA A 176 20.28 -5.63 25.63
C ALA A 176 19.35 -6.70 25.02
N ILE A 177 18.11 -6.86 25.50
CA ILE A 177 17.18 -7.90 24.97
C ILE A 177 16.18 -7.34 23.94
N PHE A 178 16.05 -6.02 23.75
CA PHE A 178 15.01 -5.46 22.87
C PHE A 178 15.38 -5.27 21.38
N LEU A 179 16.61 -5.55 20.95
CA LEU A 179 17.05 -5.25 19.56
C LEU A 179 17.21 -6.46 18.62
N ILE A 180 17.10 -7.70 19.11
CA ILE A 180 17.40 -8.90 18.28
C ILE A 180 16.15 -9.49 17.60
N ALA A 181 14.93 -9.06 17.97
CA ALA A 181 13.70 -9.65 17.45
C ALA A 181 13.22 -9.13 16.07
N ILE A 182 13.92 -8.16 15.45
CA ILE A 182 13.47 -7.56 14.17
C ILE A 182 14.15 -8.21 12.95
N ALA A 183 15.23 -8.97 13.13
CA ALA A 183 16.00 -9.51 11.99
C ALA A 183 15.53 -10.89 11.47
N SER A 184 14.67 -11.62 12.21
CA SER A 184 14.32 -13.01 11.88
C SER A 184 13.01 -13.20 11.11
N THR A 185 12.38 -12.14 10.59
CA THR A 185 11.13 -12.23 9.80
C THR A 185 11.32 -12.02 8.29
N ILE A 186 12.56 -11.93 7.80
CA ILE A 186 12.83 -11.78 6.37
C ILE A 186 12.81 -13.16 5.72
N SER A 187 11.61 -13.69 5.54
CA SER A 187 11.35 -14.81 4.61
C SER A 187 11.86 -14.46 3.22
N PRO A 188 12.27 -15.44 2.38
CA PRO A 188 12.65 -15.18 1.00
C PRO A 188 11.52 -14.41 0.31
N THR A 189 11.83 -13.17 -0.08
CA THR A 189 10.89 -12.24 -0.69
C THR A 189 10.38 -12.85 -1.99
N GLY A 190 9.08 -13.17 -2.03
CA GLY A 190 8.38 -13.39 -3.28
C GLY A 190 8.66 -12.22 -4.23
N ALA A 191 8.62 -12.47 -5.54
CA ALA A 191 8.76 -11.37 -6.49
C ALA A 191 7.68 -10.31 -6.23
N TYR A 192 8.02 -9.04 -6.40
CA TYR A 192 7.13 -7.91 -6.16
C TYR A 192 7.05 -7.03 -7.40
N ALA A 193 5.89 -6.40 -7.63
CA ALA A 193 5.70 -5.51 -8.77
C ALA A 193 6.62 -4.28 -8.66
N CYS A 194 7.38 -4.02 -9.70
CA CYS A 194 8.28 -2.87 -9.81
C CYS A 194 8.04 -2.10 -11.11
N THR A 195 8.23 -0.79 -11.02
CA THR A 195 8.13 0.11 -12.18
C THR A 195 9.50 0.65 -12.56
N LYS A 196 9.67 1.03 -13.83
CA LYS A 196 10.86 1.72 -14.38
C LYS A 196 12.12 0.87 -14.53
N PHE A 197 12.12 -0.40 -14.15
CA PHE A 197 13.24 -1.32 -14.43
C PHE A 197 13.32 -1.70 -15.91
N ASN A 198 12.17 -1.81 -16.57
CA ASN A 198 12.07 -2.11 -17.99
C ASN A 198 11.15 -1.11 -18.70
N PRO A 199 11.37 -0.85 -20.00
CA PRO A 199 10.46 -0.03 -20.79
C PRO A 199 9.09 -0.70 -20.89
N THR A 200 8.04 0.12 -21.04
CA THR A 200 6.71 -0.38 -21.39
C THR A 200 6.77 -1.12 -22.73
N TYR A 201 5.90 -2.12 -22.90
CA TYR A 201 5.83 -2.89 -24.13
C TYR A 201 4.39 -2.91 -24.65
N ASN A 202 4.24 -2.63 -25.95
CA ASN A 202 2.95 -2.64 -26.63
C ASN A 202 2.98 -3.73 -27.70
N GLN A 203 1.95 -4.56 -27.71
CA GLN A 203 1.67 -5.43 -28.84
C GLN A 203 0.31 -5.07 -29.42
N PHE A 204 0.29 -4.73 -30.70
CA PHE A 204 -0.96 -4.45 -31.38
C PHE A 204 -1.57 -5.71 -31.98
N PHE A 205 -2.90 -5.70 -32.08
CA PHE A 205 -3.68 -6.75 -32.71
C PHE A 205 -4.83 -6.17 -33.51
N ALA A 206 -5.33 -6.92 -34.47
CA ALA A 206 -6.49 -6.58 -35.28
C ALA A 206 -7.35 -7.83 -35.51
N ASN A 207 -8.65 -7.64 -35.73
CA ASN A 207 -9.46 -8.74 -36.27
C ASN A 207 -9.08 -9.01 -37.74
N PRO A 208 -9.43 -10.19 -38.30
CA PRO A 208 -9.09 -10.54 -39.68
C PRO A 208 -9.56 -9.51 -40.71
N ASP A 209 -10.73 -8.89 -40.48
CA ASP A 209 -11.31 -7.89 -41.38
C ASP A 209 -10.73 -6.47 -41.19
N SER A 210 -9.84 -6.28 -40.21
CA SER A 210 -9.24 -4.99 -39.86
C SER A 210 -10.27 -3.89 -39.56
N SER A 211 -11.47 -4.26 -39.08
CA SER A 211 -12.50 -3.34 -38.59
C SER A 211 -12.25 -2.90 -37.15
N LEU A 212 -11.57 -3.75 -36.37
CA LEU A 212 -11.29 -3.53 -34.96
C LEU A 212 -9.79 -3.72 -34.69
N TYR A 213 -9.19 -2.69 -34.07
CA TYR A 213 -7.80 -2.69 -33.66
C TYR A 213 -7.68 -2.65 -32.15
N GLY A 214 -6.62 -3.25 -31.61
CA GLY A 214 -6.34 -3.21 -30.20
C GLY A 214 -4.86 -3.19 -29.87
N VAL A 215 -4.58 -2.96 -28.59
CA VAL A 215 -3.24 -2.92 -28.02
C VAL A 215 -3.28 -3.66 -26.69
N ILE A 216 -2.29 -4.53 -26.49
CA ILE A 216 -1.94 -5.10 -25.21
C ILE A 216 -0.76 -4.27 -24.71
N HIS A 217 -0.99 -3.52 -23.64
CA HIS A 217 0.00 -2.66 -23.01
C HIS A 217 0.49 -3.29 -21.72
N GLY A 218 1.79 -3.58 -21.62
CA GLY A 218 2.45 -3.98 -20.37
C GLY A 218 3.30 -2.85 -19.82
N TRP A 219 3.22 -2.61 -18.51
CA TRP A 219 3.98 -1.53 -17.83
C TRP A 219 4.68 -1.94 -16.52
N LEU A 220 4.43 -3.16 -16.02
CA LEU A 220 5.03 -3.66 -14.79
C LEU A 220 6.02 -4.78 -15.05
N SER A 221 6.97 -4.91 -14.14
CA SER A 221 7.91 -6.02 -14.06
C SER A 221 7.77 -6.70 -12.70
N ASP A 222 8.03 -8.00 -12.62
CA ASP A 222 8.26 -8.67 -11.35
C ASP A 222 9.73 -8.53 -10.98
N CYS A 223 10.01 -7.87 -9.85
CA CYS A 223 11.36 -7.73 -9.31
C CYS A 223 11.58 -8.64 -8.12
N ARG A 224 12.85 -8.99 -7.89
CA ARG A 224 13.28 -9.63 -6.65
C ARG A 224 14.53 -8.93 -6.14
N ASP A 225 14.55 -8.71 -4.84
CA ASP A 225 15.75 -8.24 -4.16
C ASP A 225 16.66 -9.43 -3.84
N TYR A 226 17.95 -9.24 -4.08
CA TYR A 226 18.99 -10.21 -3.75
C TYR A 226 20.16 -9.49 -3.08
N TYR A 227 20.83 -10.19 -2.17
CA TYR A 227 22.04 -9.68 -1.55
C TYR A 227 23.26 -10.19 -2.31
N TYR A 228 24.16 -9.30 -2.68
CA TYR A 228 25.44 -9.65 -3.27
C TYR A 228 26.59 -8.99 -2.50
N SER A 229 27.76 -9.64 -2.52
CA SER A 229 28.96 -9.05 -1.92
C SER A 229 29.44 -7.90 -2.80
N CYS A 230 29.47 -6.70 -2.23
CA CYS A 230 29.84 -5.47 -2.92
C CYS A 230 31.15 -4.85 -2.40
N GLY A 231 31.82 -5.52 -1.47
CA GLY A 231 33.07 -5.08 -0.88
C GLY A 231 33.39 -5.83 0.41
N GLU A 232 34.44 -5.41 1.09
CA GLU A 232 34.87 -5.96 2.37
C GLU A 232 35.18 -4.83 3.36
N ALA A 233 34.74 -5.00 4.60
CA ALA A 233 35.12 -4.15 5.71
C ALA A 233 36.24 -4.84 6.49
N CYS A 234 37.45 -4.30 6.42
CA CYS A 234 38.60 -4.80 7.14
C CYS A 234 38.81 -4.04 8.44
N SER A 235 39.08 -4.78 9.50
CA SER A 235 39.47 -4.23 10.80
C SER A 235 40.86 -4.74 11.15
N THR A 236 41.79 -3.81 11.33
CA THR A 236 43.16 -4.10 11.75
C THR A 236 43.23 -3.95 13.27
N SER A 237 43.66 -5.00 13.95
CA SER A 237 43.92 -4.97 15.39
C SER A 237 45.42 -5.11 15.62
N SER A 238 46.02 -4.08 16.20
CA SER A 238 47.43 -4.09 16.57
C SER A 238 47.60 -4.78 17.91
N SER A 239 48.23 -5.95 17.90
CA SER A 239 48.63 -6.67 19.10
C SER A 239 50.15 -6.64 19.25
N SER A 240 50.64 -6.78 20.48
CA SER A 240 52.08 -6.81 20.78
C SER A 240 52.85 -7.96 20.12
N ASN A 241 52.15 -8.91 19.49
CA ASN A 241 52.71 -10.04 18.75
C ASN A 241 52.50 -9.96 17.22
N GLY A 242 52.05 -8.81 16.69
CA GLY A 242 51.81 -8.58 15.27
C GLY A 242 50.43 -7.99 14.99
N ASP A 243 50.29 -7.28 13.87
CA ASP A 243 49.02 -6.79 13.36
C ASP A 243 48.22 -7.96 12.77
N SER A 244 46.96 -8.10 13.19
CA SER A 244 46.02 -9.05 12.56
C SER A 244 44.90 -8.28 11.88
N GLU A 245 44.72 -8.53 10.59
CA GLU A 245 43.66 -7.95 9.77
C GLU A 245 42.54 -8.96 9.61
N ARG A 246 41.31 -8.55 9.93
CA ARG A 246 40.11 -9.36 9.74
C ARG A 246 39.14 -8.61 8.86
N CYS A 247 38.92 -9.15 7.66
CA CYS A 247 37.96 -8.64 6.70
C CYS A 247 36.64 -9.42 6.80
N SER A 248 35.52 -8.69 6.69
CA SER A 248 34.19 -9.27 6.61
C SER A 248 33.49 -8.72 5.36
N PRO A 249 32.81 -9.56 4.56
CA PRO A 249 32.12 -9.10 3.36
C PRO A 249 30.99 -8.13 3.72
N ILE A 250 30.92 -7.03 2.97
CA ILE A 250 29.81 -6.09 2.96
C ILE A 250 28.81 -6.60 1.92
N TYR A 251 27.56 -6.78 2.35
CA TYR A 251 26.46 -7.18 1.47
C TYR A 251 25.66 -5.94 1.07
N CYS A 252 25.49 -5.75 -0.22
CA CYS A 252 24.61 -4.74 -0.79
C CYS A 252 23.31 -5.38 -1.26
N LEU A 253 22.25 -4.59 -1.27
CA LEU A 253 20.98 -4.96 -1.88
C LEU A 253 21.05 -4.67 -3.38
N GLY A 254 20.86 -5.70 -4.19
CA GLY A 254 20.59 -5.60 -5.62
C GLY A 254 19.14 -5.93 -5.89
N THR A 255 18.60 -5.41 -6.99
CA THR A 255 17.27 -5.77 -7.48
C THR A 255 17.42 -6.29 -8.91
N GLU A 256 16.88 -7.46 -9.18
CA GLU A 256 16.82 -8.04 -10.52
C GLU A 256 15.37 -8.17 -10.99
N THR A 257 15.17 -8.13 -12.30
CA THR A 257 13.86 -8.42 -12.90
C THR A 257 13.73 -9.91 -13.19
N VAL A 258 12.67 -10.51 -12.67
CA VAL A 258 12.27 -11.90 -12.90
C VAL A 258 11.39 -12.02 -14.15
N ALA A 259 10.46 -11.08 -14.36
CA ALA A 259 9.62 -11.01 -15.56
C ALA A 259 9.46 -9.55 -16.01
N THR A 260 9.59 -9.32 -17.31
CA THR A 260 9.52 -8.00 -17.94
C THR A 260 8.11 -7.72 -18.47
N PRO A 261 7.76 -6.45 -18.79
CA PRO A 261 6.48 -6.11 -19.38
C PRO A 261 6.25 -6.84 -20.71
N ARG A 262 7.33 -7.17 -21.43
CA ARG A 262 7.27 -7.95 -22.67
C ARG A 262 6.83 -9.39 -22.40
N ASP A 263 7.36 -10.04 -21.37
CA ASP A 263 7.02 -11.45 -21.05
C ASP A 263 5.52 -11.60 -20.77
N TYR A 264 4.98 -10.64 -20.03
CA TYR A 264 3.57 -10.52 -19.74
C TYR A 264 2.70 -10.26 -20.98
N VAL A 265 3.11 -9.33 -21.84
CA VAL A 265 2.40 -9.09 -23.10
C VAL A 265 2.43 -10.32 -24.00
N VAL A 266 3.55 -11.02 -24.09
CA VAL A 266 3.67 -12.27 -24.87
C VAL A 266 2.76 -13.36 -24.31
N ALA A 267 2.60 -13.47 -22.99
CA ALA A 267 1.63 -14.38 -22.39
C ALA A 267 0.19 -13.99 -22.75
N ALA A 268 -0.15 -12.70 -22.66
CA ALA A 268 -1.48 -12.18 -23.00
C ALA A 268 -1.83 -12.32 -24.49
N VAL A 269 -0.83 -12.24 -25.38
CA VAL A 269 -0.97 -12.49 -26.82
C VAL A 269 -1.54 -13.87 -27.11
N GLY A 270 -1.20 -14.88 -26.31
CA GLY A 270 -1.74 -16.24 -26.47
C GLY A 270 -3.27 -16.26 -26.36
N HIS A 271 -3.82 -15.51 -25.40
CA HIS A 271 -5.27 -15.37 -25.21
C HIS A 271 -5.92 -14.61 -26.37
N VAL A 272 -5.31 -13.50 -26.80
CA VAL A 272 -5.83 -12.70 -27.93
C VAL A 272 -5.83 -13.49 -29.24
N LYS A 273 -4.78 -14.25 -29.53
CA LYS A 273 -4.72 -15.13 -30.71
C LYS A 273 -5.74 -16.27 -30.65
N ALA A 274 -5.98 -16.85 -29.47
CA ALA A 274 -7.00 -17.87 -29.29
C ALA A 274 -8.41 -17.36 -29.65
N CYS A 275 -8.61 -16.03 -29.58
CA CYS A 275 -9.83 -15.34 -29.99
C CYS A 275 -9.90 -14.99 -31.48
N GLY A 276 -8.96 -15.46 -32.30
CA GLY A 276 -8.98 -15.22 -33.74
C GLY A 276 -8.40 -13.87 -34.17
N PHE A 277 -7.77 -13.13 -33.25
CA PHE A 277 -7.10 -11.88 -33.57
C PHE A 277 -5.69 -12.12 -34.11
N GLU A 278 -5.31 -11.31 -35.09
CA GLU A 278 -4.00 -11.32 -35.69
C GLU A 278 -3.12 -10.24 -35.04
N LEU A 279 -1.82 -10.52 -34.91
CA LEU A 279 -0.88 -9.51 -34.44
C LEU A 279 -0.50 -8.60 -35.60
N VAL A 280 -0.47 -7.31 -35.33
CA VAL A 280 -0.08 -6.28 -36.30
C VAL A 280 1.04 -5.44 -35.73
N ASP A 281 1.86 -4.84 -36.60
CA ASP A 281 2.99 -4.00 -36.19
C ASP A 281 2.54 -2.59 -35.75
N ALA A 282 1.42 -2.12 -36.31
CA ALA A 282 0.85 -0.82 -36.02
C ALA A 282 -0.66 -0.81 -36.30
N VAL A 283 -1.35 0.16 -35.69
CA VAL A 283 -2.80 0.34 -35.82
C VAL A 283 -3.13 1.78 -36.16
N PRO A 284 -4.16 2.03 -36.99
CA PRO A 284 -4.58 3.38 -37.31
C PRO A 284 -5.36 3.99 -36.14
N GLY A 285 -4.93 5.17 -35.68
CA GLY A 285 -5.69 5.99 -34.72
C GLY A 285 -5.40 5.72 -33.24
N VAL A 286 -6.29 6.19 -32.38
CA VAL A 286 -6.13 6.11 -30.92
C VAL A 286 -6.82 4.86 -30.38
N VAL A 287 -6.02 3.95 -29.85
CA VAL A 287 -6.49 2.76 -29.13
C VAL A 287 -6.54 3.10 -27.64
N GLY A 288 -7.69 3.59 -27.17
CA GLY A 288 -7.81 4.14 -25.82
C GLY A 288 -8.87 3.46 -24.94
N LYS A 289 -9.81 2.72 -25.53
CA LYS A 289 -10.89 2.11 -24.74
C LYS A 289 -10.41 0.82 -24.11
N ARG A 290 -10.30 0.79 -22.78
CA ARG A 290 -9.89 -0.40 -22.04
C ARG A 290 -10.94 -1.51 -22.15
N ILE A 291 -10.47 -2.74 -22.36
CA ILE A 291 -11.23 -3.96 -22.15
C ILE A 291 -10.89 -4.45 -20.75
N ALA A 292 -11.78 -4.21 -19.79
CA ALA A 292 -11.57 -4.66 -18.42
C ALA A 292 -11.59 -6.19 -18.38
N ASN A 293 -10.46 -6.80 -18.06
CA ASN A 293 -10.36 -8.24 -17.84
C ASN A 293 -9.53 -8.48 -16.56
N PRO A 294 -10.19 -8.50 -15.39
CA PRO A 294 -9.50 -8.58 -14.11
C PRO A 294 -8.60 -9.81 -13.98
N ARG A 295 -8.88 -10.91 -14.72
CA ARG A 295 -8.04 -12.11 -14.69
C ARG A 295 -6.73 -11.88 -15.44
N ILE A 296 -6.82 -11.46 -16.71
CA ILE A 296 -5.63 -11.19 -17.53
C ILE A 296 -4.80 -10.05 -16.94
N GLU A 297 -5.45 -8.96 -16.50
CA GLU A 297 -4.74 -7.79 -16.01
C GLU A 297 -4.09 -8.02 -14.63
N MET A 298 -4.65 -8.90 -13.78
CA MET A 298 -4.07 -9.26 -12.48
C MET A 298 -2.94 -10.29 -12.62
N ASP A 299 -3.13 -11.32 -13.44
CA ASP A 299 -2.15 -12.40 -13.55
C ASP A 299 -0.97 -12.02 -14.45
N LEU A 300 -1.21 -11.15 -15.43
CA LEU A 300 -0.21 -10.76 -16.44
C LEU A 300 0.14 -9.28 -16.40
N TRP A 301 -0.38 -8.44 -15.50
CA TRP A 301 0.00 -7.02 -15.41
C TRP A 301 -0.06 -6.24 -16.75
N VAL A 302 -0.99 -6.63 -17.62
CA VAL A 302 -1.25 -5.97 -18.91
C VAL A 302 -2.55 -5.19 -18.84
N LYS A 303 -2.78 -4.36 -19.85
CA LYS A 303 -4.02 -3.63 -20.11
C LYS A 303 -4.33 -3.88 -21.57
N VAL A 304 -5.51 -4.42 -21.82
CA VAL A 304 -6.00 -4.58 -23.18
C VAL A 304 -6.86 -3.37 -23.49
N ALA A 305 -6.62 -2.72 -24.62
CA ALA A 305 -7.46 -1.64 -25.11
C ALA A 305 -7.76 -1.83 -26.60
N TYR A 306 -8.85 -1.24 -27.06
CA TYR A 306 -9.28 -1.29 -28.45
C TYR A 306 -9.58 0.12 -28.99
N SER A 307 -9.52 0.26 -30.31
CA SER A 307 -9.97 1.45 -31.02
C SER A 307 -11.49 1.45 -30.96
N GLY A 308 -12.07 2.40 -30.22
CA GLY A 308 -13.41 2.83 -30.61
C GLY A 308 -13.28 3.46 -31.99
N ARG A 309 -14.15 3.11 -32.96
CA ARG A 309 -14.14 3.74 -34.28
C ARG A 309 -14.07 5.27 -34.07
N ASN A 310 -13.06 5.93 -34.64
CA ASN A 310 -12.84 7.37 -34.53
C ASN A 310 -14.12 8.09 -34.97
N GLY A 311 -14.96 8.44 -34.00
CA GLY A 311 -16.03 9.38 -34.23
C GLY A 311 -15.38 10.75 -34.31
N ASN A 312 -14.97 11.17 -35.51
CA ASN A 312 -15.07 12.58 -35.83
C ASN A 312 -16.55 12.92 -35.62
N LEU A 313 -16.86 13.47 -34.45
CA LEU A 313 -18.21 13.58 -33.90
C LEU A 313 -19.06 14.61 -34.64
N GLU A 314 -18.55 15.21 -35.71
CA GLU A 314 -19.22 16.30 -36.44
C GLU A 314 -19.85 15.90 -37.79
N ASP A 315 -19.41 14.84 -38.47
CA ASP A 315 -19.78 14.72 -39.90
C ASP A 315 -20.82 13.67 -40.33
N ASN A 316 -21.30 12.75 -39.49
CA ASN A 316 -22.33 11.79 -39.95
C ASN A 316 -23.44 11.56 -38.93
N LYS A 317 -24.44 12.44 -38.97
CA LYS A 317 -25.66 12.41 -38.15
C LYS A 317 -26.88 11.81 -38.87
N LYS A 318 -26.71 11.10 -40.00
CA LYS A 318 -27.83 10.55 -40.77
C LYS A 318 -27.76 9.06 -41.15
N GLU A 319 -26.77 8.32 -40.65
CA GLU A 319 -26.59 6.90 -40.99
C GLU A 319 -26.13 6.11 -39.76
N LYS A 320 -26.89 6.10 -38.65
CA LYS A 320 -26.33 5.67 -37.35
C LYS A 320 -27.19 4.80 -36.41
N ASP A 321 -28.20 4.09 -36.91
CA ASP A 321 -28.92 3.11 -36.07
C ASP A 321 -28.63 1.65 -36.43
N GLY A 322 -28.20 1.37 -37.67
CA GLY A 322 -27.82 0.00 -38.10
C GLY A 322 -26.35 -0.33 -37.82
N GLU A 323 -25.43 0.58 -38.15
CA GLU A 323 -23.98 0.38 -38.02
C GLU A 323 -23.49 0.42 -36.57
N LEU A 324 -24.17 1.16 -35.69
CA LEU A 324 -23.80 1.25 -34.27
C LEU A 324 -24.01 -0.08 -33.55
N LYS A 325 -25.06 -0.83 -33.92
CA LYS A 325 -25.34 -2.15 -33.36
C LYS A 325 -24.25 -3.15 -33.73
N HIS A 326 -23.73 -3.11 -34.96
CA HIS A 326 -22.74 -4.07 -35.43
C HIS A 326 -21.41 -3.99 -34.65
N LEU A 327 -20.99 -2.78 -34.27
CA LEU A 327 -19.75 -2.57 -33.48
C LEU A 327 -19.89 -2.95 -32.01
N GLU A 328 -21.11 -2.87 -31.47
CA GLU A 328 -21.40 -3.37 -30.13
C GLU A 328 -21.27 -4.91 -30.09
N TYR A 329 -21.66 -5.60 -31.17
CA TYR A 329 -21.43 -7.04 -31.32
C TYR A 329 -19.95 -7.42 -31.39
N GLU A 330 -19.13 -6.78 -32.23
CA GLU A 330 -17.69 -7.13 -32.36
C GLU A 330 -16.91 -6.92 -31.05
N TYR A 331 -17.33 -5.97 -30.21
CA TYR A 331 -16.75 -5.75 -28.90
C TYR A 331 -17.11 -6.86 -27.91
N GLU A 332 -18.37 -7.29 -27.89
CA GLU A 332 -18.79 -8.41 -27.05
C GLU A 332 -18.04 -9.69 -27.42
N ASP A 333 -17.81 -9.96 -28.70
CA ASP A 333 -17.09 -11.15 -29.18
C ASP A 333 -15.65 -11.23 -28.64
N ILE A 334 -14.90 -10.11 -28.66
CA ILE A 334 -13.54 -10.05 -28.09
C ILE A 334 -13.57 -10.39 -26.62
N LYS A 335 -14.51 -9.78 -25.91
CA LYS A 335 -14.52 -9.82 -24.47
C LYS A 335 -15.05 -11.15 -23.95
N GLU A 336 -16.05 -11.74 -24.61
CA GLU A 336 -16.55 -13.08 -24.29
C GLU A 336 -15.42 -14.09 -24.45
N CYS A 337 -14.68 -13.99 -25.56
CA CYS A 337 -13.54 -14.85 -25.77
C CYS A 337 -12.39 -14.64 -24.76
N LEU A 338 -12.03 -13.39 -24.44
CA LEU A 338 -10.94 -13.11 -23.50
C LEU A 338 -11.28 -13.48 -22.04
N ASN A 339 -12.56 -13.51 -21.66
CA ASN A 339 -12.97 -13.91 -20.31
C ASN A 339 -13.09 -15.44 -20.14
N GLY A 340 -13.08 -16.19 -21.24
CA GLY A 340 -13.10 -17.66 -21.23
C GLY A 340 -14.38 -18.25 -20.64
N GLU A 341 -15.53 -17.68 -20.99
CA GLU A 341 -16.84 -18.33 -20.77
C GLU A 341 -17.14 -19.37 -21.85
#